data_AF-A0A350UQP9-F1
#
_entry.id   AF-A0A350UQP9-F1
#
_cell.length_a   1.000
_cell.length_b   1.000
_cell.length_c   1.000
_cell.angle_alpha   90.00
_cell.angle_beta   90.00
_cell.angle_gamma   90.00
#
_symmetry.space_group_name_H-M   'P 1'
#
loop_
_entity.id
_entity.type
_entity.pdbx_description
1 polymer ?
#
loop_
_entity_poly.entity_id
_entity_poly.type
_entity_poly.pdbx_seq_one_letter_code
_entity_poly.pdbx_strand_id
1 'polypeptide(L)'
;MSQPPLETWRSDDGSFVLHYPPRVLEEIRAEIVMALHGPGRGGVETGGVLIGGPSGVPGEFHLEGWRPIRCDHSRGASFLLSSRDVAALACQVEGLSGGGTGGVLGWFAAHTRGEFGLRAEEQQLHGRVFPDQAPLFMIVAPEKFGDADLRFYLITGGAQPSAALVPGRLRLAPAPGLARPGDAPSAPAPRLVRKNRSSPSRWILPGLAIVSALVFLAAGWRLWNSPRAEAPAPPPVPPPPPP
;
A
#
# COMPACT_ATOMS: atom_id res chain seq x y z
N MET A 1 -32.34 -2.44 -14.96
CA MET A 1 -31.33 -3.15 -14.14
C MET A 1 -31.55 -2.71 -12.70
N SER A 2 -31.97 -3.60 -11.81
CA SER A 2 -32.16 -3.26 -10.39
C SER A 2 -30.81 -2.93 -9.76
N GLN A 3 -30.70 -1.82 -9.02
CA GLN A 3 -29.51 -1.55 -8.24
C GLN A 3 -29.30 -2.70 -7.23
N PRO A 4 -28.06 -3.16 -7.03
CA PRO A 4 -27.79 -4.18 -6.02
C PRO A 4 -28.18 -3.65 -4.64
N PRO A 5 -28.69 -4.51 -3.74
CA PRO A 5 -28.98 -4.10 -2.36
C PRO A 5 -27.69 -3.56 -1.72
N LEU A 6 -27.80 -2.42 -1.06
CA LEU A 6 -26.71 -1.77 -0.33
C LEU A 6 -26.90 -2.01 1.16
N GLU A 7 -25.80 -2.33 1.84
CA GLU A 7 -25.69 -2.23 3.28
C GLU A 7 -25.06 -0.90 3.67
N THR A 8 -25.31 -0.48 4.91
CA THR A 8 -24.76 0.75 5.48
C THR A 8 -24.00 0.41 6.75
N TRP A 9 -22.73 0.81 6.80
CA TRP A 9 -21.96 0.86 8.04
C TRP A 9 -21.79 2.32 8.48
N ARG A 10 -21.81 2.54 9.80
CA ARG A 10 -21.61 3.86 10.42
C ARG A 10 -20.52 3.76 11.47
N SER A 11 -19.67 4.78 11.55
CA SER A 11 -18.71 4.93 12.63
C SER A 11 -19.42 5.11 13.98
N ASP A 12 -18.72 4.82 15.07
CA ASP A 12 -19.27 4.90 16.43
C ASP A 12 -19.77 6.31 16.80
N ASP A 13 -19.17 7.34 16.22
CA ASP A 13 -19.53 8.75 16.40
C ASP A 13 -20.51 9.28 15.34
N GLY A 14 -20.86 8.46 14.35
CA GLY A 14 -21.73 8.82 13.23
C GLY A 14 -21.14 9.81 12.22
N SER A 15 -19.87 10.18 12.34
CA SER A 15 -19.21 11.14 11.43
C SER A 15 -18.86 10.57 10.06
N PHE A 16 -18.85 9.24 9.94
CA PHE A 16 -18.55 8.50 8.72
C PHE A 16 -19.63 7.45 8.44
N VAL A 17 -20.10 7.44 7.20
CA VAL A 17 -21.09 6.48 6.70
C VAL A 17 -20.60 5.87 5.38
N LEU A 18 -20.58 4.55 5.32
CA LEU A 18 -20.22 3.81 4.11
C LEU A 18 -21.40 2.96 3.64
N HIS A 19 -21.85 3.23 2.43
CA HIS A 19 -22.81 2.40 1.71
C HIS A 19 -22.07 1.50 0.74
N TYR A 20 -22.34 0.20 0.78
CA TYR A 20 -21.64 -0.77 -0.06
C TYR A 20 -22.56 -1.93 -0.46
N PRO A 21 -22.43 -2.49 -1.68
CA PRO A 21 -22.98 -3.79 -1.99
C PRO A 21 -22.26 -4.85 -1.12
N PRO A 22 -22.97 -5.71 -0.37
CA PRO A 22 -22.35 -6.69 0.53
C PRO A 22 -21.31 -7.59 -0.18
N ARG A 23 -21.56 -7.91 -1.45
CA ARG A 23 -20.64 -8.65 -2.31
C ARG A 23 -19.23 -8.04 -2.41
N VAL A 24 -19.11 -6.71 -2.40
CA VAL A 24 -17.82 -6.03 -2.64
C VAL A 24 -16.88 -6.28 -1.47
N LEU A 25 -17.37 -6.14 -0.25
CA LEU A 25 -16.56 -6.41 0.95
C LEU A 25 -16.31 -7.90 1.14
N GLU A 26 -17.26 -8.77 0.78
CA GLU A 26 -17.05 -10.22 0.79
C GLU A 26 -15.98 -10.65 -0.23
N GLU A 27 -15.97 -10.09 -1.45
CA GLU A 27 -14.93 -10.34 -2.46
C GLU A 27 -13.55 -9.94 -1.96
N ILE A 28 -13.42 -8.74 -1.36
CA ILE A 28 -12.16 -8.26 -0.75
C ILE A 28 -11.71 -9.21 0.36
N ARG A 29 -12.63 -9.56 1.28
CA ARG A 29 -12.35 -10.49 2.39
C ARG A 29 -11.87 -11.84 1.87
N ALA A 30 -12.60 -12.42 0.91
CA ALA A 30 -12.28 -13.73 0.34
C ALA A 30 -10.91 -13.72 -0.35
N GLU A 31 -10.60 -12.70 -1.15
CA GLU A 31 -9.29 -12.56 -1.81
C GLU A 31 -8.14 -12.51 -0.79
N ILE A 32 -8.31 -11.72 0.28
CA ILE A 32 -7.31 -11.56 1.33
C ILE A 32 -7.12 -12.86 2.11
N VAL A 33 -8.21 -13.54 2.48
CA VAL A 33 -8.15 -14.82 3.19
C VAL A 33 -7.52 -15.89 2.31
N MET A 34 -7.78 -15.91 1.00
CA MET A 34 -7.10 -16.80 0.06
C MET A 34 -5.60 -16.50 -0.01
N ALA A 35 -5.21 -15.23 -0.10
CA ALA A 35 -3.81 -14.81 -0.14
C ALA A 35 -3.05 -15.17 1.16
N LEU A 36 -3.72 -15.06 2.32
CA LEU A 36 -3.18 -15.47 3.62
C LEU A 36 -2.85 -16.97 3.67
N HIS A 37 -3.70 -17.80 3.07
CA HIS A 37 -3.53 -19.26 3.01
C HIS A 37 -2.80 -19.73 1.74
N GLY A 38 -2.30 -18.80 0.92
CA GLY A 38 -1.60 -19.08 -0.33
C GLY A 38 -0.24 -19.77 -0.12
N PRO A 39 0.35 -20.31 -1.20
CA PRO A 39 1.57 -21.12 -1.13
C PRO A 39 2.77 -20.33 -0.57
N GLY A 40 3.30 -20.77 0.58
CA GLY A 40 4.43 -20.15 1.28
C GLY A 40 4.27 -20.23 2.80
N ARG A 41 5.29 -19.81 3.57
CA ARG A 41 5.22 -19.76 5.05
C ARG A 41 4.42 -18.54 5.55
N GLY A 42 3.12 -18.51 5.23
CA GLY A 42 2.15 -17.58 5.82
C GLY A 42 1.64 -16.46 4.90
N GLY A 43 1.38 -16.77 3.63
CA GLY A 43 0.69 -15.88 2.69
C GLY A 43 1.42 -14.58 2.33
N VAL A 44 0.77 -13.75 1.53
CA VAL A 44 1.21 -12.39 1.18
C VAL A 44 0.12 -11.38 1.50
N GLU A 45 0.50 -10.17 1.94
CA GLU A 45 -0.41 -9.05 2.10
C GLU A 45 -0.81 -8.49 0.74
N THR A 46 -2.11 -8.35 0.48
CA THR A 46 -2.63 -7.81 -0.79
C THR A 46 -3.27 -6.44 -0.58
N GLY A 47 -3.60 -5.76 -1.68
CA GLY A 47 -4.26 -4.46 -1.63
C GLY A 47 -5.06 -4.20 -2.91
N GLY A 48 -5.90 -3.16 -2.86
CA GLY A 48 -6.82 -2.84 -3.96
C GLY A 48 -7.23 -1.38 -3.97
N VAL A 49 -7.52 -0.85 -5.16
CA VAL A 49 -8.16 0.46 -5.34
C VAL A 49 -9.66 0.29 -5.11
N LEU A 50 -10.25 1.18 -4.31
CA LEU A 50 -11.68 1.25 -4.05
C LEU A 50 -12.33 2.21 -5.06
N ILE A 51 -13.39 1.74 -5.72
CA ILE A 51 -14.14 2.48 -6.73
C ILE A 51 -15.45 2.95 -6.10
N GLY A 52 -15.78 4.22 -6.29
CA GLY A 52 -16.97 4.82 -5.74
C GLY A 52 -16.86 6.33 -5.64
N GLY A 53 -17.56 6.93 -4.68
CA GLY A 53 -17.51 8.37 -4.49
C GLY A 53 -18.37 8.86 -3.32
N PRO A 54 -18.39 10.17 -3.06
CA PRO A 54 -19.28 10.75 -2.05
C PRO A 54 -20.76 10.62 -2.45
N SER A 55 -21.66 10.46 -1.47
CA SER A 55 -23.11 10.41 -1.74
C SER A 55 -23.75 11.78 -1.97
N GLY A 56 -23.01 12.86 -1.73
CA GLY A 56 -23.49 14.24 -1.69
C GLY A 56 -23.78 14.74 -0.28
N VAL A 57 -23.82 13.85 0.71
CA VAL A 57 -23.87 14.21 2.14
C VAL A 57 -22.44 14.21 2.71
N PRO A 58 -22.02 15.23 3.47
CA PRO A 58 -20.70 15.24 4.10
C PRO A 58 -20.48 14.02 5.01
N GLY A 59 -19.33 13.36 4.85
CA GLY A 59 -18.98 12.16 5.62
C GLY A 59 -19.61 10.86 5.12
N GLU A 60 -20.38 10.90 4.03
CA GLU A 60 -21.09 9.74 3.48
C GLU A 60 -20.55 9.35 2.10
N PHE A 61 -20.25 8.06 1.95
CA PHE A 61 -19.57 7.51 0.77
C PHE A 61 -20.30 6.27 0.23
N HIS A 62 -20.27 6.10 -1.09
CA HIS A 62 -20.67 4.88 -1.78
C HIS A 62 -19.43 4.14 -2.27
N LEU A 63 -19.27 2.90 -1.81
CA LEU A 63 -18.34 1.93 -2.38
C LEU A 63 -19.08 1.08 -3.41
N GLU A 64 -18.63 1.11 -4.66
CA GLU A 64 -19.31 0.44 -5.78
C GLU A 64 -18.59 -0.82 -6.23
N GLY A 65 -17.27 -0.85 -6.05
CA GLY A 65 -16.43 -1.97 -6.43
C GLY A 65 -14.97 -1.75 -6.09
N TRP A 66 -14.10 -2.62 -6.58
CA TRP A 66 -12.67 -2.54 -6.34
C TRP A 66 -11.85 -3.11 -7.51
N ARG A 67 -10.56 -2.81 -7.53
CA ARG A 67 -9.58 -3.43 -8.44
C ARG A 67 -8.31 -3.80 -7.68
N PRO A 68 -7.73 -4.98 -7.92
CA PRO A 68 -6.49 -5.38 -7.25
C PRO A 68 -5.33 -4.45 -7.64
N ILE A 69 -4.45 -4.18 -6.68
CA ILE A 69 -3.16 -3.52 -6.90
C ILE A 69 -2.11 -4.62 -7.04
N ARG A 70 -1.32 -4.56 -8.11
CA ARG A 70 -0.22 -5.51 -8.31
C ARG A 70 0.94 -5.15 -7.37
N CYS A 71 1.44 -6.15 -6.65
CA CYS A 71 2.63 -6.07 -5.83
C CYS A 71 3.56 -7.22 -6.24
N ASP A 72 4.82 -6.91 -6.56
CA ASP A 72 5.81 -7.92 -6.95
C ASP A 72 6.37 -8.71 -5.74
N HIS A 73 6.09 -8.25 -4.52
CA HIS A 73 6.59 -8.82 -3.27
C HIS A 73 8.12 -8.98 -3.21
N SER A 74 8.86 -8.17 -3.99
CA SER A 74 10.33 -8.18 -4.01
C SER A 74 10.95 -7.83 -2.66
N ARG A 75 10.18 -7.17 -1.78
CA ARG A 75 10.57 -6.75 -0.43
C ARG A 75 10.01 -7.66 0.67
N GLY A 76 9.48 -8.84 0.31
CA GLY A 76 8.91 -9.81 1.24
C GLY A 76 7.39 -9.89 1.16
N ALA A 77 6.80 -10.58 2.14
CA ALA A 77 5.37 -10.90 2.16
C ALA A 77 4.46 -9.68 2.47
N SER A 78 5.02 -8.58 2.95
CA SER A 78 4.25 -7.35 3.22
C SER A 78 3.87 -6.61 1.93
N PHE A 79 2.81 -5.80 2.01
CA PHE A 79 2.33 -4.99 0.89
C PHE A 79 3.19 -3.73 0.73
N LEU A 80 4.43 -3.93 0.25
CA LEU A 80 5.40 -2.86 0.04
C LEU A 80 5.72 -2.76 -1.45
N LEU A 81 5.11 -1.77 -2.11
CA LEU A 81 5.26 -1.56 -3.55
C LEU A 81 6.69 -1.17 -3.92
N SER A 82 7.21 -1.77 -4.99
CA SER A 82 8.43 -1.32 -5.65
C SER A 82 8.15 -0.01 -6.43
N SER A 83 9.20 0.70 -6.87
CA SER A 83 9.02 1.89 -7.71
C SER A 83 8.25 1.59 -9.00
N ARG A 84 8.40 0.37 -9.53
CA ARG A 84 7.65 -0.11 -10.69
C ARG A 84 6.17 -0.31 -10.39
N ASP A 85 5.87 -0.93 -9.25
CA ASP A 85 4.48 -1.15 -8.82
C ASP A 85 3.77 0.16 -8.51
N VAL A 86 4.47 1.12 -7.89
CA VAL A 86 3.94 2.48 -7.66
C VAL A 86 3.60 3.16 -8.98
N ALA A 87 4.46 3.07 -10.00
CA ALA A 87 4.17 3.65 -11.32
C ALA A 87 2.96 2.97 -11.99
N ALA A 88 2.84 1.65 -11.88
CA ALA A 88 1.69 0.91 -12.40
C ALA A 88 0.39 1.29 -11.68
N LEU A 89 0.45 1.49 -10.36
CA LEU A 89 -0.67 1.96 -9.55
C LEU A 89 -1.10 3.37 -9.95
N ALA A 90 -0.14 4.29 -10.17
CA ALA A 90 -0.45 5.65 -10.63
C ALA A 90 -1.22 5.63 -11.96
N CYS A 91 -0.76 4.86 -12.96
CA CYS A 91 -1.48 4.71 -14.21
C CYS A 91 -2.89 4.09 -14.03
N GLN A 92 -3.04 3.14 -13.09
CA GLN A 92 -4.33 2.54 -12.77
C GLN A 92 -5.30 3.57 -12.16
N VAL A 93 -4.82 4.37 -11.20
CA VAL A 93 -5.60 5.43 -10.54
C VAL A 93 -6.00 6.53 -11.52
N GLU A 94 -5.09 6.96 -12.40
CA GLU A 94 -5.38 7.92 -13.47
C GLU A 94 -6.46 7.39 -14.43
N GLY A 95 -6.33 6.14 -14.88
CA GLY A 95 -7.31 5.53 -15.77
C GLY A 95 -8.71 5.39 -15.15
N LEU A 96 -8.78 5.09 -13.85
CA LEU A 96 -10.05 5.02 -13.11
C LEU A 96 -10.66 6.40 -12.85
N SER A 97 -9.84 7.43 -12.65
CA SER A 97 -10.32 8.80 -12.40
C SER A 97 -10.90 9.47 -13.65
N GLY A 98 -10.49 9.06 -14.85
CA GLY A 98 -10.93 9.65 -16.12
C GLY A 98 -12.07 8.92 -16.86
N GLY A 99 -12.49 7.74 -16.38
CA GLY A 99 -13.55 6.93 -17.00
C GLY A 99 -14.91 7.14 -16.33
N GLY A 100 -15.97 7.35 -17.11
CA GLY A 100 -17.33 7.70 -16.63
C GLY A 100 -18.09 6.65 -15.79
N THR A 101 -17.42 5.75 -15.08
CA THR A 101 -18.00 4.79 -14.14
C THR A 101 -17.24 4.82 -12.81
N GLY A 102 -17.77 5.54 -11.82
CA GLY A 102 -17.26 5.60 -10.45
C GLY A 102 -15.86 6.24 -10.32
N GLY A 103 -15.71 7.23 -9.44
CA GLY A 103 -14.41 7.78 -9.14
C GLY A 103 -13.52 6.80 -8.36
N VAL A 104 -12.28 7.21 -8.10
CA VAL A 104 -11.45 6.55 -7.09
C VAL A 104 -11.92 7.06 -5.73
N LEU A 105 -12.49 6.18 -4.90
CA LEU A 105 -12.89 6.51 -3.53
C LEU A 105 -11.68 6.47 -2.58
N GLY A 106 -10.72 5.60 -2.88
CA GLY A 106 -9.61 5.31 -1.99
C GLY A 106 -8.91 4.00 -2.33
N TRP A 107 -8.31 3.37 -1.33
CA TRP A 107 -7.67 2.07 -1.46
C TRP A 107 -7.62 1.30 -0.14
N PHE A 108 -7.20 0.05 -0.22
CA PHE A 108 -7.01 -0.80 0.95
C PHE A 108 -5.72 -1.59 0.91
N ALA A 109 -5.24 -1.96 2.10
CA ALA A 109 -4.17 -2.92 2.29
C ALA A 109 -4.58 -3.97 3.34
N ALA A 110 -4.17 -5.22 3.10
CA ALA A 110 -4.37 -6.32 4.02
C ALA A 110 -3.27 -6.32 5.09
N HIS A 111 -3.64 -6.33 6.36
CA HIS A 111 -2.69 -6.48 7.47
C HIS A 111 -2.82 -7.90 8.00
N THR A 112 -1.94 -8.79 7.54
CA THR A 112 -1.93 -10.19 8.00
C THR A 112 -1.06 -10.38 9.25
N ARG A 113 -0.25 -9.36 9.59
CA ARG A 113 0.71 -9.37 10.69
C ARG A 113 0.89 -7.95 11.26
N GLY A 114 1.36 -7.88 12.50
CA GLY A 114 1.75 -6.64 13.16
C GLY A 114 0.57 -5.80 13.65
N GLU A 115 0.86 -4.53 13.91
CA GLU A 115 -0.15 -3.57 14.37
C GLU A 115 -1.22 -3.35 13.32
N PHE A 116 -2.47 -3.36 13.76
CA PHE A 116 -3.62 -3.10 12.89
C PHE A 116 -3.84 -1.58 12.71
N GLY A 117 -2.78 -0.81 12.46
CA GLY A 117 -2.83 0.66 12.30
C GLY A 117 -2.13 1.12 11.03
N LEU A 118 -2.44 2.35 10.59
CA LEU A 118 -1.84 2.97 9.41
C LEU A 118 -0.31 3.04 9.53
N ARG A 119 0.39 2.53 8.51
CA ARG A 119 1.86 2.59 8.42
C ARG A 119 2.31 3.89 7.74
N ALA A 120 3.50 4.36 8.09
CA ALA A 120 4.04 5.61 7.51
C ALA A 120 4.20 5.51 5.98
N GLU A 121 4.60 4.34 5.48
CA GLU A 121 4.74 4.05 4.06
C GLU A 121 3.40 4.10 3.32
N GLU A 122 2.31 3.70 3.97
CA GLU A 122 0.96 3.73 3.40
C GLU A 122 0.44 5.16 3.32
N GLN A 123 0.64 5.94 4.38
CA GLN A 123 0.30 7.36 4.38
C GLN A 123 1.08 8.12 3.28
N GLN A 124 2.38 7.86 3.14
CA GLN A 124 3.19 8.44 2.06
C GLN A 124 2.77 7.95 0.66
N LEU A 125 2.43 6.67 0.51
CA LEU A 125 1.94 6.13 -0.76
C LEU A 125 0.63 6.79 -1.17
N HIS A 126 -0.29 6.99 -0.21
CA HIS A 126 -1.55 7.70 -0.43
C HIS A 126 -1.28 9.07 -1.05
N GLY A 127 -0.50 9.91 -0.36
CA GLY A 127 -0.22 11.28 -0.80
C GLY A 127 0.54 11.40 -2.14
N ARG A 128 1.22 10.33 -2.57
CA ARG A 128 1.97 10.29 -3.83
C ARG A 128 1.15 9.85 -5.03
N VAL A 129 0.10 9.06 -4.82
CA VAL A 129 -0.55 8.31 -5.90
C VAL A 129 -2.05 8.57 -6.00
N PHE A 130 -2.70 8.80 -4.87
CA PHE A 130 -4.15 9.00 -4.83
C PHE A 130 -4.49 10.48 -4.86
N PRO A 131 -5.51 10.88 -5.62
CA PRO A 131 -5.89 12.28 -5.71
C PRO A 131 -6.64 12.74 -4.46
N ASP A 132 -6.71 14.05 -4.21
CA ASP A 132 -7.31 14.61 -2.99
C ASP A 132 -8.80 14.23 -2.80
N GLN A 133 -9.51 13.94 -3.90
CA GLN A 133 -10.91 13.45 -3.87
C GLN A 133 -11.06 11.97 -3.49
N ALA A 134 -9.98 11.23 -3.27
CA ALA A 134 -9.97 9.82 -2.91
C ALA A 134 -9.52 9.59 -1.45
N PRO A 135 -10.23 10.14 -0.45
CA PRO A 135 -9.71 10.25 0.92
C PRO A 135 -9.65 8.93 1.67
N LEU A 136 -10.32 7.87 1.20
CA LEU A 136 -10.51 6.67 2.00
C LEU A 136 -9.27 5.76 1.95
N PHE A 137 -8.77 5.37 3.12
CA PHE A 137 -7.87 4.23 3.25
C PHE A 137 -8.49 3.20 4.19
N MET A 138 -8.54 1.95 3.75
CA MET A 138 -9.12 0.84 4.52
C MET A 138 -8.03 -0.19 4.84
N ILE A 139 -7.89 -0.54 6.11
CA ILE A 139 -7.08 -1.68 6.53
C ILE A 139 -8.01 -2.87 6.70
N VAL A 140 -7.64 -4.01 6.12
CA VAL A 140 -8.38 -5.27 6.27
C VAL A 140 -7.49 -6.28 6.99
N ALA A 141 -7.88 -6.67 8.20
CA ALA A 141 -7.14 -7.65 9.00
C ALA A 141 -7.90 -8.98 9.01
N PRO A 142 -7.46 -10.01 8.24
CA PRO A 142 -8.09 -11.32 8.28
C PRO A 142 -7.80 -12.05 9.59
N GLU A 143 -8.81 -12.71 10.15
CA GLU A 143 -8.69 -13.65 11.26
C GLU A 143 -8.49 -15.09 10.75
N LYS A 144 -8.03 -15.97 11.66
CA LYS A 144 -7.71 -17.37 11.34
C LYS A 144 -8.90 -18.17 10.78
N PHE A 145 -10.12 -17.82 11.16
CA PHE A 145 -11.33 -18.55 10.81
C PHE A 145 -12.07 -17.96 9.60
N GLY A 146 -11.45 -16.99 8.91
CA GLY A 146 -12.00 -16.38 7.70
C GLY A 146 -12.74 -15.08 7.95
N ASP A 147 -13.07 -14.73 9.18
CA ASP A 147 -13.55 -13.38 9.51
C ASP A 147 -12.51 -12.31 9.12
N ALA A 148 -12.92 -11.07 8.94
CA ALA A 148 -11.98 -9.95 8.84
C ALA A 148 -12.51 -8.72 9.57
N ASP A 149 -11.58 -8.04 10.26
CA ASP A 149 -11.83 -6.73 10.84
C ASP A 149 -11.36 -5.63 9.88
N LEU A 150 -12.18 -4.61 9.70
CA LEU A 150 -11.91 -3.46 8.87
C LEU A 150 -11.75 -2.21 9.75
N ARG A 151 -10.73 -1.41 9.44
CA ARG A 151 -10.53 -0.06 9.97
C ARG A 151 -10.41 0.93 8.82
N PHE A 152 -10.91 2.14 9.04
CA PHE A 152 -10.93 3.19 8.03
C PHE A 152 -10.14 4.41 8.50
N TYR A 153 -9.45 5.04 7.56
CA TYR A 153 -8.77 6.31 7.71
C TYR A 153 -9.26 7.25 6.61
N LEU A 154 -9.40 8.54 6.96
CA LEU A 154 -9.54 9.61 5.99
C LEU A 154 -8.21 10.31 5.86
N ILE A 155 -7.60 10.25 4.68
CA ILE A 155 -6.32 10.86 4.36
C ILE A 155 -6.55 12.06 3.44
N THR A 156 -5.95 13.20 3.78
CA THR A 156 -6.09 14.47 3.05
C THR A 156 -4.76 15.19 2.96
N GLY A 157 -4.58 16.10 1.99
CA GLY A 157 -3.42 17.00 1.94
C GLY A 157 -2.32 16.61 0.96
N GLY A 158 -2.65 15.85 -0.09
CA GLY A 158 -1.74 15.53 -1.20
C GLY A 158 -0.33 15.14 -0.76
N ALA A 159 0.68 15.92 -1.17
CA ALA A 159 2.10 15.66 -0.92
C ALA A 159 2.50 15.67 0.57
N GLN A 160 1.70 16.27 1.46
CA GLN A 160 1.88 16.21 2.91
C GLN A 160 0.61 15.64 3.55
N PRO A 161 0.39 14.32 3.40
CA PRO A 161 -0.86 13.70 3.79
C PRO A 161 -1.00 13.69 5.31
N SER A 162 -2.18 14.08 5.80
CA SER A 162 -2.64 13.91 7.18
C SER A 162 -3.74 12.86 7.23
N ALA A 163 -3.66 11.93 8.18
CA ALA A 163 -4.60 10.84 8.32
C ALA A 163 -5.39 10.95 9.63
N ALA A 164 -6.71 10.82 9.54
CA ALA A 164 -7.62 10.73 10.67
C ALA A 164 -8.20 9.31 10.74
N LEU A 165 -8.11 8.67 11.91
CA LEU A 165 -8.77 7.39 12.15
C LEU A 165 -10.28 7.60 12.28
N VAL A 166 -11.06 6.81 11.55
CA VAL A 166 -12.52 6.75 11.71
C VAL A 166 -12.85 5.89 12.94
N PRO A 167 -13.66 6.38 13.90
CA PRO A 167 -14.06 5.59 15.06
C PRO A 167 -14.85 4.33 14.70
N GLY A 168 -14.58 3.24 15.42
CA GLY A 168 -15.24 1.96 15.23
C GLY A 168 -14.49 0.98 14.32
N ARG A 169 -15.05 -0.22 14.20
CA ARG A 169 -14.56 -1.30 13.34
C ARG A 169 -15.73 -2.01 12.69
N LEU A 170 -15.56 -2.42 11.44
CA LEU A 170 -16.51 -3.28 10.74
C LEU A 170 -15.99 -4.72 10.76
N ARG A 171 -16.74 -5.65 11.35
CA ARG A 171 -16.42 -7.09 11.32
C ARG A 171 -17.21 -7.76 10.22
N LEU A 172 -16.49 -8.47 9.34
CA LEU A 172 -17.07 -9.26 8.26
C LEU A 172 -16.94 -10.75 8.59
N ALA A 173 -18.06 -11.45 8.63
CA ALA A 173 -18.08 -12.91 8.65
C ALA A 173 -18.11 -13.45 7.19
N PRO A 174 -17.60 -14.67 6.94
CA PRO A 174 -17.73 -15.31 5.65
C PRO A 174 -19.19 -15.41 5.18
N ALA A 175 -19.45 -14.97 3.95
CA ALA A 175 -20.76 -15.09 3.30
C ALA A 175 -20.66 -15.87 1.97
N PRO A 176 -20.49 -17.21 2.03
CA PRO A 176 -20.38 -18.03 0.82
C PRO A 176 -21.61 -17.87 -0.07
N GLY A 177 -21.41 -17.42 -1.31
CA GLY A 177 -22.48 -17.12 -2.28
C GLY A 177 -22.55 -15.65 -2.70
N LEU A 178 -21.93 -14.74 -1.93
CA LEU A 178 -21.76 -13.34 -2.33
C LEU A 178 -20.44 -13.08 -3.07
N ALA A 179 -19.39 -13.86 -2.81
CA ALA A 179 -18.17 -13.86 -3.60
C ALA A 179 -18.38 -14.54 -4.96
N ARG A 180 -18.13 -13.85 -6.08
CA ARG A 180 -18.08 -14.50 -7.39
C ARG A 180 -16.79 -15.31 -7.56
N PRO A 181 -16.83 -16.50 -8.17
CA PRO A 181 -15.65 -17.07 -8.80
C PRO A 181 -15.35 -16.28 -10.08
N GLY A 182 -14.27 -15.49 -10.07
CA GLY A 182 -13.57 -15.04 -11.28
C GLY A 182 -14.05 -13.73 -11.91
N ASP A 183 -13.23 -12.68 -11.73
CA ASP A 183 -12.89 -11.71 -12.78
C ASP A 183 -11.56 -10.99 -12.47
N ALA A 184 -10.61 -11.72 -11.87
CA ALA A 184 -9.20 -11.35 -11.94
C ALA A 184 -8.57 -12.16 -13.07
N PRO A 185 -7.78 -11.56 -13.99
CA PRO A 185 -6.86 -12.35 -14.79
C PRO A 185 -5.89 -12.98 -13.79
N SER A 186 -6.10 -14.26 -13.49
CA SER A 186 -5.13 -15.11 -12.86
C SER A 186 -3.92 -15.07 -13.78
N ALA A 187 -2.98 -14.17 -13.50
CA ALA A 187 -1.67 -14.24 -14.12
C ALA A 187 -1.19 -15.66 -13.81
N PRO A 188 -0.88 -16.48 -14.84
CA PRO A 188 -0.48 -17.84 -14.59
C PRO A 188 0.68 -17.79 -13.61
N ALA A 189 0.58 -18.56 -12.53
CA ALA A 189 1.66 -18.74 -11.56
C ALA A 189 2.97 -18.85 -12.35
N PRO A 190 4.03 -18.09 -11.99
CA PRO A 190 5.26 -18.13 -12.75
C PRO A 190 5.67 -19.59 -12.83
N ARG A 191 5.58 -20.18 -14.03
CA ARG A 191 6.17 -21.48 -14.27
C ARG A 191 7.63 -21.28 -13.92
N LEU A 192 8.07 -21.88 -12.82
CA LEU A 192 9.48 -22.04 -12.54
C LEU A 192 10.03 -22.80 -13.74
N VAL A 193 10.51 -22.07 -14.74
CA VAL A 193 11.34 -22.61 -15.80
C VAL A 193 12.55 -23.12 -15.04
N ARG A 194 12.54 -24.42 -14.77
CA ARG A 194 13.69 -25.16 -14.28
C ARG A 194 14.76 -24.93 -15.34
N LYS A 195 15.60 -23.92 -15.12
CA LYS A 195 16.74 -23.63 -15.98
C LYS A 195 17.62 -24.88 -15.88
N ASN A 196 17.49 -25.74 -16.87
CA ASN A 196 18.33 -26.91 -17.02
C ASN A 196 19.76 -26.39 -17.01
N ARG A 197 20.53 -26.72 -15.97
CA ARG A 197 21.94 -26.35 -15.89
C ARG A 197 22.68 -27.20 -16.90
N SER A 198 22.59 -26.84 -18.18
CA SER A 198 23.58 -27.26 -19.16
C SER A 198 24.86 -26.48 -18.86
N SER A 199 25.84 -27.24 -18.37
CA SER A 199 27.24 -26.84 -18.21
C SER A 199 27.75 -26.14 -19.47
N PRO A 200 28.31 -24.93 -19.39
CA PRO A 200 29.15 -24.41 -20.44
C PRO A 200 30.61 -24.73 -20.10
N SER A 201 31.16 -25.60 -20.95
CA SER A 201 32.57 -25.73 -21.28
C SER A 201 33.29 -24.38 -21.16
N ARG A 202 34.26 -24.32 -20.24
CA ARG A 202 35.26 -23.25 -20.20
C ARG A 202 36.09 -23.39 -21.47
N TRP A 203 36.20 -22.33 -22.26
CA TRP A 203 37.42 -21.76 -22.83
C TRP A 203 37.03 -20.50 -23.63
N ILE A 204 37.90 -19.48 -23.54
CA ILE A 204 37.90 -18.15 -24.20
C ILE A 204 37.49 -16.97 -23.28
N LEU A 205 38.54 -16.36 -22.72
CA LEU A 205 38.67 -14.94 -22.30
C LEU A 205 38.95 -14.05 -23.54
N PRO A 206 39.01 -12.69 -23.50
CA PRO A 206 38.80 -11.73 -22.39
C PRO A 206 37.92 -10.49 -22.77
N GLY A 207 37.65 -9.61 -21.79
CA GLY A 207 37.38 -8.18 -22.07
C GLY A 207 36.05 -7.63 -21.56
N LEU A 208 36.06 -7.04 -20.36
CA LEU A 208 35.40 -5.77 -19.98
C LEU A 208 35.46 -5.59 -18.45
N ALA A 209 36.67 -5.41 -17.92
CA ALA A 209 36.90 -4.97 -16.54
C ALA A 209 37.27 -3.47 -16.49
N ILE A 210 36.67 -2.67 -17.36
CA ILE A 210 36.94 -1.22 -17.49
C ILE A 210 35.61 -0.47 -17.51
N VAL A 211 34.88 -0.49 -16.39
CA VAL A 211 33.85 0.54 -16.07
C VAL A 211 33.79 0.83 -14.56
N SER A 212 34.28 -0.07 -13.70
CA SER A 212 34.28 0.13 -12.24
C SER A 212 35.28 1.16 -11.69
N ALA A 213 36.15 1.75 -12.54
CA ALA A 213 37.18 2.69 -12.10
C ALA A 213 36.73 4.17 -12.08
N LEU A 214 35.60 4.54 -12.70
CA LEU A 214 35.21 5.97 -12.84
C LEU A 214 34.20 6.48 -11.80
N VAL A 215 33.46 5.61 -11.11
CA VAL A 215 32.53 6.06 -10.05
C VAL A 215 33.24 6.23 -8.68
N PHE A 216 34.33 5.49 -8.44
CA PHE A 216 35.11 5.63 -7.21
C PHE A 216 35.95 6.92 -7.13
N LEU A 217 36.23 7.57 -8.26
CA LEU A 217 36.94 8.86 -8.30
C LEU A 217 36.03 10.07 -8.00
N ALA A 218 34.71 9.97 -8.21
CA ALA A 218 33.76 11.05 -7.93
C ALA A 218 33.34 11.13 -6.45
N ALA A 219 33.29 9.99 -5.75
CA ALA A 219 32.92 9.93 -4.33
C ALA A 219 34.10 10.33 -3.40
N GLY A 220 35.35 10.02 -3.79
CA GLY A 220 36.54 10.36 -3.01
C GLY A 220 36.84 11.87 -2.97
N TRP A 221 36.49 12.61 -4.02
CA TRP A 221 36.76 14.06 -4.08
C TRP A 221 35.80 14.89 -3.21
N ARG A 222 34.54 14.44 -3.07
CA ARG A 222 33.56 15.14 -2.21
C ARG A 222 33.81 14.97 -0.71
N LEU A 223 34.55 13.94 -0.29
CA LEU A 223 34.89 13.75 1.13
C LEU A 223 36.11 14.58 1.58
N TRP A 224 36.97 15.02 0.66
CA TRP A 224 38.19 15.78 0.99
C TRP A 224 37.96 17.30 1.10
N ASN A 225 36.90 17.84 0.48
CA ASN A 225 36.66 19.29 0.39
C ASN A 225 35.58 19.84 1.34
N SER A 226 35.17 19.09 2.36
CA SER A 226 34.28 19.65 3.39
C SER A 226 35.06 20.64 4.26
N PRO A 227 34.63 21.90 4.40
CA PRO A 227 35.26 22.83 5.33
C PRO A 227 35.16 22.28 6.76
N ARG A 228 36.28 22.28 7.48
CA ARG A 228 36.32 21.92 8.91
C ARG A 228 35.32 22.80 9.65
N ALA A 229 34.37 22.18 10.33
CA ALA A 229 33.59 22.87 11.35
C ALA A 229 34.58 23.35 12.43
N GLU A 230 34.61 24.67 12.64
CA GLU A 230 35.37 25.32 13.69
C GLU A 230 34.86 24.85 15.06
N ALA A 231 35.77 24.45 15.94
CA ALA A 231 35.42 23.93 17.26
C ALA A 231 34.72 25.02 18.10
N PRO A 232 33.71 24.68 18.92
CA PRO A 232 33.10 25.66 19.81
C PRO A 232 34.11 26.16 20.85
N ALA A 233 34.12 27.48 21.07
CA ALA A 233 34.98 28.15 22.04
C ALA A 233 34.73 27.63 23.48
N PRO A 234 35.78 27.56 24.34
CA PRO A 234 35.61 27.16 25.73
C PRO A 234 34.79 28.19 26.52
N PRO A 235 34.02 27.75 27.55
CA PRO A 235 33.21 28.64 28.37
C PRO A 235 34.07 29.62 29.19
N PRO A 236 33.56 30.83 29.51
CA PRO A 236 34.28 31.82 30.29
C PRO A 236 34.50 31.38 31.75
N VAL A 237 35.68 31.71 32.28
CA VAL A 237 36.09 31.44 33.67
C VAL A 237 35.34 32.38 34.63
N PRO A 238 34.78 31.90 35.76
CA PRO A 238 34.11 32.76 36.74
C PRO A 238 35.11 33.68 37.47
N PRO A 239 34.68 34.90 37.87
CA PRO A 239 35.55 35.82 38.61
C PRO A 239 35.86 35.32 40.02
N PRO A 240 37.03 35.67 40.59
CA PRO A 240 37.39 35.30 41.94
C PRO A 240 36.48 35.99 42.98
N PRO A 241 36.26 35.37 44.15
CA PRO A 241 35.46 35.96 45.21
C PRO A 241 36.11 37.23 45.77
N PRO A 242 35.32 38.22 46.22
CA PRO A 242 35.84 39.42 46.87
C PRO A 242 36.52 39.09 48.21
N PRO A 243 37.44 39.95 48.68
CA PRO A 243 38.16 39.76 49.94
C PRO A 243 37.26 39.84 51.19
#